data_AF-A0A970BP43-F1
#
_entry.id   AF-A0A970BP43-F1
#
_cell.length_a   1.000
_cell.length_b   1.000
_cell.length_c   1.000
_cell.angle_alpha   90.00
_cell.angle_beta   90.00
_cell.angle_gamma   90.00
#
_symmetry.space_group_name_H-M   'P 1'
#
loop_
_entity.id
_entity.type
_entity.pdbx_description
1 polymer ?
#
loop_
_entity_poly.entity_id
_entity_poly.type
_entity_poly.pdbx_seq_one_letter_code
_entity_poly.pdbx_strand_id
1 'polypeptide(L)'
;MEKLTQQDVELVVRTMADVALANEKYFSDLDAVMGDADFGTSLADGYRALTAGWEKLDRSSISSFLLSVATIIVSKTGGSSGPVWGTLFMRCGAVAKGKAELILPDIIAMLESAMQGITARGGAVPGDKTLLDALDAIVKSLRQSQSNNVDSLLTAFDAAAEAAYETRETTKGWIAKRGRQSFTGERSRGTYDPGIIAMGDMAKAIAKALNEQA
;
A
#
# COMPACT_ATOMS: atom_id res chain seq x y z
N MET A 1 11.43 18.45 3.20
CA MET A 1 11.25 17.46 4.29
C MET A 1 12.31 16.37 4.11
N GLU A 2 13.14 16.10 5.12
CA GLU A 2 14.27 15.14 5.05
C GLU A 2 13.98 13.80 5.76
N LYS A 3 13.01 13.79 6.67
CA LYS A 3 12.64 12.66 7.52
C LYS A 3 11.15 12.69 7.84
N LEU A 4 10.56 11.52 8.09
CA LEU A 4 9.19 11.38 8.59
C LEU A 4 9.19 11.19 10.10
N THR A 5 8.37 11.99 10.77
CA THR A 5 8.05 11.85 12.20
C THR A 5 6.93 10.83 12.42
N GLN A 6 6.63 10.54 13.68
CA GLN A 6 5.42 9.81 14.07
C GLN A 6 4.14 10.42 13.47
N GLN A 7 4.02 11.75 13.48
CA GLN A 7 2.82 12.44 12.97
C GLN A 7 2.67 12.27 11.46
N ASP A 8 3.78 12.27 10.73
CA ASP A 8 3.77 12.07 9.28
C ASP A 8 3.37 10.63 8.94
N VAL A 9 3.85 9.63 9.70
CA VAL A 9 3.41 8.24 9.55
C VAL A 9 1.91 8.08 9.87
N GLU A 10 1.41 8.77 10.89
CA GLU A 10 -0.02 8.82 11.18
C GLU A 10 -0.82 9.44 10.03
N LEU A 11 -0.33 10.54 9.43
CA LEU A 11 -0.94 11.15 8.25
C LEU A 11 -0.97 10.17 7.07
N VAL A 12 0.11 9.45 6.80
CA VAL A 12 0.15 8.43 5.74
C VAL A 12 -0.97 7.41 5.94
N VAL A 13 -1.10 6.86 7.15
CA VAL A 13 -2.12 5.84 7.44
C VAL A 13 -3.54 6.41 7.37
N ARG A 14 -3.78 7.65 7.85
CA ARG A 14 -5.07 8.33 7.69
C ARG A 14 -5.42 8.52 6.21
N THR A 15 -4.46 8.96 5.42
CA THR A 15 -4.65 9.21 3.99
C THR A 15 -5.02 7.92 3.24
N MET A 16 -4.37 6.79 3.59
CA MET A 16 -4.75 5.48 3.05
C MET A 16 -6.19 5.11 3.41
N ALA A 17 -6.61 5.39 4.65
CA ALA A 17 -7.98 5.15 5.09
C ALA A 17 -8.98 5.98 4.30
N ASP A 18 -8.71 7.27 4.11
CA ASP A 18 -9.58 8.18 3.35
C ASP A 18 -9.74 7.73 1.91
N VAL A 19 -8.64 7.31 1.25
CA VAL A 19 -8.69 6.77 -0.12
C VAL A 19 -9.49 5.47 -0.18
N ALA A 20 -9.27 4.54 0.74
CA ALA A 20 -10.01 3.27 0.77
C ALA A 20 -11.51 3.48 0.96
N LEU A 21 -11.90 4.37 1.86
CA LEU A 21 -13.31 4.67 2.16
C LEU A 21 -13.98 5.43 1.01
N ALA A 22 -13.31 6.43 0.43
CA ALA A 22 -13.86 7.23 -0.66
C ALA A 22 -14.05 6.41 -1.96
N ASN A 23 -13.22 5.38 -2.17
CA ASN A 23 -13.21 4.57 -3.39
C ASN A 23 -13.84 3.17 -3.23
N GLU A 24 -14.54 2.91 -2.12
CA GLU A 24 -15.12 1.59 -1.81
C GLU A 24 -15.90 0.99 -2.99
N LYS A 25 -16.82 1.77 -3.57
CA LYS A 25 -17.62 1.34 -4.73
C LYS A 25 -16.74 1.16 -5.96
N TYR A 26 -15.89 2.13 -6.28
CA TYR A 26 -15.04 2.10 -7.47
C TYR A 26 -14.12 0.88 -7.48
N PHE A 27 -13.46 0.60 -6.35
CA PHE A 27 -12.59 -0.55 -6.19
C PHE A 27 -13.35 -1.89 -6.28
N SER A 28 -14.59 -1.94 -5.79
CA SER A 28 -15.46 -3.12 -5.95
C SER A 28 -15.93 -3.29 -7.40
N ASP A 29 -16.21 -2.20 -8.12
CA ASP A 29 -16.59 -2.24 -9.54
C ASP A 29 -15.44 -2.75 -10.42
N LEU A 30 -14.20 -2.35 -10.11
CA LEU A 30 -13.00 -2.89 -10.78
C LEU A 30 -12.86 -4.39 -10.55
N ASP A 31 -13.05 -4.82 -9.30
CA ASP A 31 -12.99 -6.23 -8.92
C ASP A 31 -14.14 -7.03 -9.54
N ALA A 32 -15.33 -6.44 -9.73
CA ALA A 32 -16.46 -7.10 -10.37
C ALA A 32 -16.20 -7.55 -11.82
N VAL A 33 -15.21 -6.96 -12.49
CA VAL A 33 -14.88 -7.31 -13.89
C VAL A 33 -14.30 -8.73 -13.99
N MET A 34 -13.42 -9.14 -13.06
CA MET A 34 -12.72 -10.43 -13.11
C MET A 34 -12.58 -11.15 -11.75
N GLY A 35 -13.17 -10.61 -10.70
CA GLY A 35 -13.20 -11.12 -9.34
C GLY A 35 -14.63 -11.32 -8.86
N ASP A 36 -14.91 -11.09 -7.58
CA ASP A 36 -16.22 -11.30 -6.95
C ASP A 36 -16.82 -10.04 -6.34
N ALA A 37 -16.31 -8.87 -6.75
CA ALA A 37 -16.82 -7.55 -6.40
C ALA A 37 -16.75 -7.22 -4.89
N ASP A 38 -15.85 -7.88 -4.14
CA ASP A 38 -15.73 -7.70 -2.70
C ASP A 38 -14.50 -6.87 -2.29
N PHE A 39 -13.57 -6.60 -3.22
CA PHE A 39 -12.28 -6.00 -2.85
C PHE A 39 -12.43 -4.64 -2.17
N GLY A 40 -13.20 -3.72 -2.76
CA GLY A 40 -13.37 -2.38 -2.22
C GLY A 40 -14.11 -2.38 -0.89
N THR A 41 -15.19 -3.15 -0.78
CA THR A 41 -15.94 -3.34 0.47
C THR A 41 -15.05 -3.92 1.57
N SER A 42 -14.28 -4.99 1.27
CA SER A 42 -13.37 -5.63 2.22
C SER A 42 -12.29 -4.67 2.71
N LEU A 43 -11.71 -3.88 1.80
CA LEU A 43 -10.69 -2.88 2.14
C LEU A 43 -11.27 -1.76 3.00
N ALA A 44 -12.44 -1.25 2.62
CA ALA A 44 -13.16 -0.20 3.35
C ALA A 44 -13.54 -0.66 4.76
N ASP A 45 -13.98 -1.90 4.95
CA ASP A 45 -14.30 -2.45 6.28
C ASP A 45 -13.09 -2.45 7.22
N GLY A 46 -11.92 -2.84 6.71
CA GLY A 46 -10.66 -2.77 7.44
C GLY A 46 -10.34 -1.34 7.90
N TYR A 47 -10.37 -0.38 6.98
CA TYR A 47 -10.04 1.02 7.28
C TYR A 47 -11.14 1.75 8.07
N ARG A 48 -12.40 1.35 7.94
CA ARG A 48 -13.52 1.83 8.76
C ARG A 48 -13.36 1.38 10.21
N ALA A 49 -12.95 0.13 10.42
CA ALA A 49 -12.63 -0.35 11.76
C ALA A 49 -11.39 0.34 12.34
N LEU A 50 -10.37 0.61 11.51
CA LEU A 50 -9.19 1.37 11.91
C LEU A 50 -9.54 2.78 12.36
N THR A 51 -10.33 3.51 11.56
CA THR A 51 -10.76 4.89 11.87
C THR A 51 -11.65 4.93 13.11
N ALA A 52 -12.57 3.99 13.29
CA ALA A 52 -13.38 3.87 14.51
C ALA A 52 -12.53 3.57 15.77
N GLY A 53 -11.39 2.89 15.60
CA GLY A 53 -10.44 2.56 16.66
C GLY A 53 -9.29 3.57 16.83
N TRP A 54 -9.28 4.66 16.08
CA TRP A 54 -8.09 5.49 15.87
C TRP A 54 -7.46 6.02 17.17
N GLU A 55 -8.28 6.53 18.08
CA GLU A 55 -7.83 7.11 19.35
C GLU A 55 -7.24 6.06 20.30
N LYS A 56 -7.51 4.77 20.06
CA LYS A 56 -7.03 3.65 20.90
C LYS A 56 -5.73 3.03 20.39
N LEU A 57 -5.21 3.46 19.24
CA LEU A 57 -3.95 2.96 18.69
C LEU A 57 -2.77 3.34 19.60
N ASP A 58 -1.85 2.40 19.82
CA ASP A 58 -0.64 2.65 20.60
C ASP A 58 0.31 3.57 19.83
N ARG A 59 0.63 4.74 20.41
CA ARG A 59 1.53 5.75 19.84
C ARG A 59 2.85 5.88 20.60
N SER A 60 3.21 4.87 21.40
CA SER A 60 4.48 4.84 22.12
C SER A 60 5.70 4.85 21.19
N SER A 61 5.55 4.38 19.95
CA SER A 61 6.55 4.48 18.89
C SER A 61 5.92 4.27 17.50
N ILE A 62 6.65 4.61 16.44
CA ILE A 62 6.26 4.31 15.04
C ILE A 62 5.98 2.82 14.85
N SER A 63 6.83 1.99 15.45
CA SER A 63 6.66 0.53 15.43
C SER A 63 5.35 0.10 16.08
N SER A 64 5.08 0.56 17.31
CA SER A 64 3.86 0.23 18.06
C SER A 64 2.60 0.66 17.32
N PHE A 65 2.63 1.85 16.70
CA PHE A 65 1.53 2.38 15.92
C PHE A 65 1.24 1.51 14.70
N LEU A 66 2.25 1.24 13.87
CA LEU A 66 2.09 0.40 12.68
C LEU A 66 1.66 -1.04 13.01
N LEU A 67 2.13 -1.60 14.13
CA LEU A 67 1.71 -2.93 14.60
C LEU A 67 0.25 -2.93 15.10
N SER A 68 -0.21 -1.84 15.74
CA SER A 68 -1.61 -1.67 16.12
C SER A 68 -2.51 -1.57 14.89
N VAL A 69 -2.09 -0.80 13.88
CA VAL A 69 -2.76 -0.72 12.57
C VAL A 69 -2.84 -2.11 11.93
N ALA A 70 -1.72 -2.83 11.87
CA ALA A 70 -1.67 -4.18 11.30
C ALA A 70 -2.67 -5.14 11.96
N THR A 71 -2.78 -5.09 13.28
CA THR A 71 -3.70 -5.93 14.05
C THR A 71 -5.16 -5.70 13.66
N ILE A 72 -5.57 -4.44 13.51
CA ILE A 72 -6.94 -4.10 13.07
C ILE A 72 -7.16 -4.53 11.63
N ILE A 73 -6.24 -4.18 10.71
CA ILE A 73 -6.38 -4.49 9.29
C ILE A 73 -6.46 -6.01 9.05
N VAL A 74 -5.61 -6.82 9.69
CA VAL A 74 -5.69 -8.29 9.59
C VAL A 74 -7.04 -8.84 10.05
N SER A 75 -7.60 -8.28 11.13
CA SER A 75 -8.79 -8.85 11.78
C SER A 75 -10.12 -8.35 11.20
N LYS A 76 -10.11 -7.24 10.45
CA LYS A 76 -11.32 -6.55 9.99
C LYS A 76 -11.45 -6.43 8.48
N THR A 77 -10.38 -6.69 7.73
CA THR A 77 -10.42 -6.72 6.27
C THR A 77 -10.73 -8.14 5.80
N GLY A 78 -11.75 -8.28 4.95
CA GLY A 78 -12.13 -9.57 4.37
C GLY A 78 -11.13 -10.14 3.35
N GLY A 79 -11.34 -11.41 3.01
CA GLY A 79 -10.67 -12.08 1.89
C GLY A 79 -9.14 -12.16 2.01
N SER A 80 -8.47 -12.19 0.86
CA SER A 80 -7.01 -12.17 0.79
C SER A 80 -6.41 -10.81 1.17
N SER A 81 -7.20 -9.73 1.11
CA SER A 81 -6.77 -8.37 1.41
C SER A 81 -6.30 -8.22 2.85
N GLY A 82 -7.02 -8.77 3.85
CA GLY A 82 -6.63 -8.61 5.26
C GLY A 82 -5.24 -9.14 5.59
N PRO A 83 -4.92 -10.40 5.25
CA PRO A 83 -3.58 -10.92 5.43
C PRO A 83 -2.50 -10.15 4.63
N VAL A 84 -2.82 -9.61 3.46
CA VAL A 84 -1.84 -8.88 2.62
C VAL A 84 -1.56 -7.49 3.18
N TRP A 85 -2.57 -6.63 3.34
CA TRP A 85 -2.41 -5.28 3.88
C TRP A 85 -1.95 -5.30 5.34
N GLY A 86 -2.43 -6.28 6.12
CA GLY A 86 -1.95 -6.50 7.47
C GLY A 86 -0.47 -6.89 7.54
N THR A 87 0.02 -7.70 6.59
CA THR A 87 1.44 -8.03 6.49
C THR A 87 2.29 -6.82 6.11
N LEU A 88 1.77 -5.95 5.22
CA LEU A 88 2.43 -4.69 4.88
C LEU A 88 2.74 -3.89 6.16
N PHE A 89 1.72 -3.58 6.95
CA PHE A 89 1.89 -2.81 8.18
C PHE A 89 2.73 -3.54 9.22
N MET A 90 2.56 -4.86 9.37
CA MET A 90 3.34 -5.67 10.30
C MET A 90 4.85 -5.60 10.00
N ARG A 91 5.23 -5.75 8.73
CA ARG A 91 6.63 -5.75 8.30
C ARG A 91 7.24 -4.35 8.42
N CYS A 92 6.50 -3.32 8.00
CA CYS A 92 6.88 -1.93 8.20
C CYS A 92 7.11 -1.60 9.69
N GLY A 93 6.17 -2.00 10.56
CA GLY A 93 6.28 -1.81 12.01
C GLY A 93 7.48 -2.52 12.62
N ALA A 94 7.80 -3.74 12.18
CA ALA A 94 8.98 -4.48 12.64
C ALA A 94 10.29 -3.77 12.27
N VAL A 95 10.41 -3.25 11.04
CA VAL A 95 11.61 -2.51 10.58
C VAL A 95 11.74 -1.15 11.28
N ALA A 96 10.64 -0.51 11.66
CA ALA A 96 10.63 0.76 12.38
C ALA A 96 11.00 0.66 13.87
N LYS A 97 11.27 -0.53 14.40
CA LYS A 97 11.60 -0.74 15.82
C LYS A 97 12.82 0.09 16.22
N GLY A 98 12.66 0.90 17.28
CA GLY A 98 13.73 1.74 17.83
C GLY A 98 14.03 3.00 17.02
N LYS A 99 13.26 3.30 15.96
CA LYS A 99 13.42 4.52 15.16
C LYS A 99 12.48 5.61 15.67
N ALA A 100 13.04 6.77 15.97
CA ALA A 100 12.26 7.95 16.36
C ALA A 100 11.68 8.69 15.14
N GLU A 101 12.41 8.66 14.02
CA GLU A 101 12.08 9.27 12.73
C GLU A 101 12.55 8.31 11.62
N LEU A 102 11.99 8.45 10.42
CA LEU A 102 12.31 7.61 9.27
C LEU A 102 12.97 8.44 8.17
N ILE A 103 14.15 8.03 7.73
CA ILE A 103 14.80 8.57 6.53
C ILE A 103 14.52 7.69 5.31
N LEU A 104 14.86 8.15 4.11
CA LEU A 104 14.62 7.42 2.86
C LEU A 104 15.10 5.94 2.89
N PRO A 105 16.33 5.62 3.38
CA PRO A 105 16.76 4.22 3.54
C PRO A 105 15.83 3.37 4.41
N ASP A 106 15.24 3.95 5.45
CA ASP A 106 14.34 3.23 6.37
C ASP A 106 13.03 2.89 5.69
N ILE A 107 12.46 3.85 4.96
CA ILE A 107 11.21 3.70 4.21
C ILE A 107 11.39 2.61 3.15
N ILE A 108 12.50 2.64 2.41
CA ILE A 108 12.81 1.62 1.41
C ILE A 108 12.90 0.22 2.08
N ALA A 109 13.64 0.10 3.19
CA ALA A 109 13.76 -1.18 3.90
C ALA A 109 12.42 -1.68 4.44
N MET A 110 11.54 -0.79 4.90
CA MET A 110 10.18 -1.13 5.34
C MET A 110 9.34 -1.72 4.20
N LEU A 111 9.34 -1.07 3.03
CA LEU A 111 8.56 -1.52 1.88
C LEU A 111 9.13 -2.81 1.26
N GLU A 112 10.45 -2.96 1.20
CA GLU A 112 11.10 -4.21 0.77
C GLU A 112 10.74 -5.36 1.71
N SER A 113 10.76 -5.14 3.04
CA SER A 113 10.34 -6.15 4.02
C SER A 113 8.86 -6.50 3.89
N ALA A 114 8.01 -5.51 3.61
CA ALA A 114 6.59 -5.71 3.34
C ALA A 114 6.37 -6.58 2.09
N MET A 115 7.03 -6.27 0.97
CA MET A 115 6.99 -7.09 -0.25
C MET A 115 7.38 -8.54 0.03
N GLN A 116 8.53 -8.76 0.68
CA GLN A 116 8.98 -10.11 1.04
C GLN A 116 7.96 -10.85 1.91
N GLY A 117 7.37 -10.15 2.89
CA GLY A 117 6.33 -10.71 3.75
C GLY A 117 5.08 -11.12 2.99
N ILE A 118 4.62 -10.28 2.06
CA ILE A 118 3.45 -10.53 1.23
C ILE A 118 3.72 -11.70 0.27
N THR A 119 4.89 -11.73 -0.37
CA THR A 119 5.33 -12.86 -1.21
C THR A 119 5.37 -14.15 -0.41
N ALA A 120 5.97 -14.15 0.78
CA ALA A 120 6.04 -15.35 1.62
C ALA A 120 4.66 -15.87 2.06
N ARG A 121 3.68 -14.97 2.21
CA ARG A 121 2.32 -15.34 2.63
C ARG A 121 1.43 -15.79 1.46
N GLY A 122 1.46 -15.07 0.35
CA GLY A 122 0.53 -15.25 -0.77
C GLY A 122 1.14 -15.94 -1.99
N GLY A 123 2.46 -16.14 -2.02
CA GLY A 123 3.20 -16.69 -3.16
C GLY A 123 3.27 -15.80 -4.39
N ALA A 124 2.66 -14.60 -4.34
CA ALA A 124 2.70 -13.64 -5.41
C ALA A 124 4.07 -12.96 -5.51
N VAL A 125 4.50 -12.66 -6.74
CA VAL A 125 5.74 -11.92 -7.04
C VAL A 125 5.45 -10.80 -8.04
N PRO A 126 6.33 -9.78 -8.15
CA PRO A 126 6.24 -8.83 -9.26
C PRO A 126 6.19 -9.57 -10.61
N GLY A 127 5.28 -9.16 -11.49
CA GLY A 127 4.92 -9.84 -12.73
C GLY A 127 3.69 -10.75 -12.65
N ASP A 128 3.04 -10.86 -11.48
CA ASP A 128 1.83 -11.68 -11.29
C ASP A 128 0.51 -10.91 -11.49
N LYS A 129 0.58 -9.59 -11.73
CA LYS A 129 -0.55 -8.66 -11.84
C LYS A 129 -1.33 -8.58 -10.52
N THR A 130 -0.66 -8.04 -9.50
CA THR A 130 -1.19 -7.82 -8.15
C THR A 130 -0.67 -6.50 -7.59
N LEU A 131 -1.15 -6.06 -6.43
CA LEU A 131 -0.60 -4.87 -5.74
C LEU A 131 0.93 -4.89 -5.53
N LEU A 132 1.59 -6.06 -5.56
CA LEU A 132 3.05 -6.14 -5.50
C LEU A 132 3.73 -5.46 -6.68
N ASP A 133 3.08 -5.36 -7.84
CA ASP A 133 3.63 -4.66 -9.01
C ASP A 133 3.73 -3.16 -8.75
N ALA A 134 2.70 -2.56 -8.15
CA ALA A 134 2.73 -1.15 -7.76
C ALA A 134 3.71 -0.90 -6.61
N LEU A 135 3.79 -1.83 -5.65
CA LEU A 135 4.73 -1.73 -4.53
C LEU A 135 6.20 -1.86 -5.00
N ASP A 136 6.47 -2.74 -5.97
CA ASP A 136 7.77 -2.87 -6.62
C ASP A 136 8.16 -1.58 -7.38
N ALA A 137 7.22 -0.97 -8.09
CA ALA A 137 7.43 0.31 -8.77
C ALA A 137 7.80 1.43 -7.78
N ILE A 138 7.11 1.50 -6.63
CA ILE A 138 7.45 2.44 -5.54
C ILE A 138 8.88 2.20 -5.06
N VAL A 139 9.21 0.97 -4.68
CA VAL A 139 10.54 0.64 -4.14
C VAL A 139 11.64 0.97 -5.14
N LYS A 140 11.47 0.62 -6.41
CA LYS A 140 12.43 0.95 -7.48
C LYS A 140 12.62 2.45 -7.65
N SER A 141 11.53 3.23 -7.64
CA SER A 141 11.59 4.69 -7.75
C SER A 141 12.29 5.34 -6.55
N LEU A 142 12.02 4.87 -5.34
CA LEU A 142 12.69 5.34 -4.13
C LEU A 142 14.18 4.97 -4.12
N ARG A 143 14.54 3.75 -4.56
CA ARG A 143 15.94 3.32 -4.73
C ARG A 143 16.66 4.20 -5.75
N GLN A 144 16.02 4.52 -6.87
CA GLN A 144 16.58 5.44 -7.86
C GLN A 144 16.80 6.84 -7.28
N SER A 145 15.83 7.35 -6.51
CA SER A 145 15.95 8.63 -5.80
C SER A 145 17.11 8.62 -4.79
N GLN A 146 17.29 7.52 -4.07
CA GLN A 146 18.42 7.30 -3.17
C GLN A 146 19.77 7.31 -3.93
N SER A 147 19.87 6.59 -5.05
CA SER A 147 21.11 6.56 -5.86
C SER A 147 21.44 7.91 -6.48
N ASN A 148 20.43 8.71 -6.82
CA ASN A 148 20.60 10.05 -7.36
C ASN A 148 20.84 11.11 -6.28
N ASN A 149 20.89 10.74 -5.00
CA ASN A 149 21.01 11.66 -3.86
C ASN A 149 19.95 12.77 -3.90
N VAL A 150 18.68 12.40 -4.11
CA VAL A 150 17.57 13.35 -4.02
C VAL A 150 17.45 13.85 -2.58
N ASP A 151 17.60 15.16 -2.38
CA ASP A 151 17.68 15.79 -1.04
C ASP A 151 16.32 15.88 -0.31
N SER A 152 15.20 15.63 -1.00
CA SER A 152 13.85 15.79 -0.45
C SER A 152 13.05 14.50 -0.51
N LEU A 153 12.51 14.07 0.64
CA LEU A 153 11.56 12.96 0.68
C LEU A 153 10.31 13.23 -0.14
N LEU A 154 9.87 14.49 -0.22
CA LEU A 154 8.68 14.87 -0.98
C LEU A 154 8.87 14.58 -2.47
N THR A 155 10.02 14.97 -3.02
CA THR A 155 10.37 14.70 -4.42
C THR A 155 10.48 13.21 -4.69
N ALA A 156 11.08 12.44 -3.77
CA ALA A 156 11.14 10.98 -3.89
C ALA A 156 9.74 10.34 -3.83
N PHE A 157 8.83 10.86 -3.00
CA PHE A 157 7.46 10.37 -2.88
C PHE A 157 6.60 10.72 -4.08
N ASP A 158 6.74 11.93 -4.64
CA ASP A 158 6.06 12.31 -5.88
C ASP A 158 6.46 11.38 -7.04
N ALA A 159 7.77 11.11 -7.19
CA ALA A 159 8.28 10.19 -8.21
C ALA A 159 7.82 8.75 -7.97
N ALA A 160 7.77 8.29 -6.71
CA ALA A 160 7.31 6.94 -6.38
C ALA A 160 5.79 6.79 -6.57
N ALA A 161 5.02 7.81 -6.24
CA ALA A 161 3.58 7.84 -6.44
C ALA A 161 3.21 7.80 -7.92
N GLU A 162 3.93 8.54 -8.76
CA GLU A 162 3.75 8.48 -10.21
C GLU A 162 4.08 7.09 -10.76
N ALA A 163 5.18 6.48 -10.32
CA ALA A 163 5.56 5.13 -10.75
C ALA A 163 4.49 4.07 -10.39
N ALA A 164 3.94 4.12 -9.17
CA ALA A 164 2.82 3.23 -8.80
C ALA A 164 1.56 3.51 -9.61
N TYR A 165 1.21 4.78 -9.83
CA TYR A 165 0.02 5.15 -10.59
C TYR A 165 0.08 4.63 -12.02
N GLU A 166 1.22 4.82 -12.70
CA GLU A 166 1.44 4.35 -14.08
C GLU A 166 1.48 2.82 -14.21
N THR A 167 1.72 2.10 -13.11
CA THR A 167 1.72 0.62 -13.10
C THR A 167 0.38 0.04 -13.56
N ARG A 168 -0.73 0.77 -13.36
CA ARG A 168 -2.04 0.31 -13.84
C ARG A 168 -2.11 0.13 -15.36
N GLU A 169 -1.44 1.00 -16.12
CA GLU A 169 -1.47 0.95 -17.59
C GLU A 169 -0.45 -0.06 -18.11
N THR A 170 0.75 -0.10 -17.52
CA THR A 170 1.80 -1.04 -17.94
C THR A 170 1.41 -2.50 -17.68
N THR A 171 0.59 -2.76 -16.66
CA THR A 171 0.11 -4.11 -16.31
C THR A 171 -1.25 -4.46 -16.91
N LYS A 172 -1.96 -3.52 -17.53
CA LYS A 172 -3.31 -3.74 -18.08
C LYS A 172 -3.35 -4.91 -19.06
N GLY A 173 -2.33 -5.02 -19.92
CA GLY A 173 -2.21 -6.08 -20.92
C GLY A 173 -1.69 -7.42 -20.39
N TRP A 174 -1.46 -7.59 -19.09
CA TRP A 174 -0.95 -8.83 -18.51
C TRP A 174 -2.07 -9.81 -18.17
N ILE A 175 -1.74 -11.09 -18.11
CA ILE A 175 -2.62 -12.13 -17.57
C ILE A 175 -2.38 -12.23 -16.06
N ALA A 176 -3.45 -12.20 -15.26
CA ALA A 176 -3.36 -12.42 -13.82
C ALA A 176 -2.89 -13.84 -13.48
N LYS A 177 -1.89 -13.96 -12.61
CA LYS A 177 -1.36 -15.25 -12.15
C LYS A 177 -1.75 -15.59 -10.71
N ARG A 178 -2.27 -14.61 -9.97
CA ARG A 178 -2.65 -14.71 -8.55
C ARG A 178 -4.01 -14.05 -8.30
N GLY A 179 -4.57 -14.34 -7.13
CA GLY A 179 -5.88 -13.81 -6.72
C GLY A 179 -7.03 -14.37 -7.54
N ARG A 180 -8.24 -13.83 -7.34
CA ARG A 180 -9.45 -14.29 -8.04
C ARG A 180 -9.38 -14.03 -9.55
N GLN A 181 -8.72 -12.95 -9.99
CA GLN A 181 -8.54 -12.65 -11.40
C GLN A 181 -7.83 -13.77 -12.17
N SER A 182 -6.94 -14.55 -11.54
CA SER A 182 -6.21 -15.62 -12.23
C SER A 182 -7.11 -16.78 -12.66
N PHE A 183 -8.30 -16.95 -12.05
CA PHE A 183 -9.28 -17.96 -12.44
C PHE A 183 -9.93 -17.66 -13.80
N THR A 184 -9.75 -16.44 -14.31
CA THR A 184 -10.35 -16.02 -15.59
C THR A 184 -9.42 -16.24 -16.79
N GLY A 185 -8.14 -16.57 -16.54
CA GLY A 185 -7.14 -16.81 -17.59
C GLY A 185 -6.94 -15.60 -18.49
N GLU A 186 -6.89 -15.82 -19.81
CA GLU A 186 -6.73 -14.76 -20.82
C GLU A 186 -7.79 -13.64 -20.74
N ARG A 187 -8.95 -13.89 -20.11
CA ARG A 187 -9.98 -12.85 -19.94
C ARG A 187 -9.56 -11.74 -18.97
N SER A 188 -8.59 -12.00 -18.09
CA SER A 188 -7.98 -10.95 -17.24
C SER A 188 -7.11 -9.96 -18.03
N ARG A 189 -6.77 -10.28 -19.28
CA ARG A 189 -6.02 -9.37 -20.14
C ARG A 189 -6.90 -8.18 -20.53
N GLY A 190 -6.33 -6.98 -20.42
CA GLY A 190 -7.03 -5.73 -20.74
C GLY A 190 -7.83 -5.14 -19.58
N THR A 191 -7.87 -5.82 -18.43
CA THR A 191 -8.54 -5.33 -17.20
C THR A 191 -7.55 -4.75 -16.21
N TYR A 192 -8.04 -3.95 -15.27
CA TYR A 192 -7.25 -3.45 -14.16
C TYR A 192 -7.28 -4.43 -12.99
N ASP A 193 -6.16 -4.53 -12.26
CA ASP A 193 -6.14 -5.18 -10.94
C ASP A 193 -6.52 -4.13 -9.89
N PRO A 194 -7.54 -4.37 -9.05
CA PRO A 194 -7.98 -3.38 -8.08
C PRO A 194 -6.93 -3.09 -7.00
N GLY A 195 -6.05 -4.05 -6.69
CA GLY A 195 -4.93 -3.86 -5.77
C GLY A 195 -3.86 -2.91 -6.31
N ILE A 196 -3.50 -3.03 -7.59
CA ILE A 196 -2.60 -2.10 -8.29
C ILE A 196 -3.18 -0.68 -8.28
N ILE A 197 -4.46 -0.54 -8.64
CA ILE A 197 -5.15 0.76 -8.66
C ILE A 197 -5.17 1.38 -7.27
N ALA A 198 -5.60 0.63 -6.25
CA ALA A 198 -5.67 1.13 -4.88
C ALA A 198 -4.29 1.60 -4.36
N MET A 199 -3.22 0.84 -4.64
CA MET A 199 -1.88 1.23 -4.22
C MET A 199 -1.40 2.52 -4.91
N GLY A 200 -1.66 2.68 -6.22
CA GLY A 200 -1.36 3.90 -6.96
C GLY A 200 -2.13 5.11 -6.45
N ASP A 201 -3.44 4.97 -6.25
CA ASP A 201 -4.30 6.05 -5.76
C ASP A 201 -3.92 6.47 -4.33
N MET A 202 -3.59 5.50 -3.46
CA MET A 202 -3.06 5.77 -2.12
C MET A 202 -1.72 6.49 -2.19
N ALA A 203 -0.79 6.05 -3.04
CA ALA A 203 0.52 6.68 -3.16
C ALA A 203 0.42 8.15 -3.62
N LYS A 204 -0.44 8.44 -4.61
CA LYS A 204 -0.70 9.83 -5.07
C LYS A 204 -1.30 10.69 -3.96
N ALA A 205 -2.25 10.16 -3.21
CA ALA A 205 -2.85 10.89 -2.09
C ALA A 205 -1.86 11.15 -0.96
N ILE A 206 -1.02 10.16 -0.62
CA ILE A 206 0.04 10.28 0.40
C ILE A 206 1.04 11.37 0.01
N ALA A 207 1.57 11.33 -1.23
CA ALA A 207 2.54 12.32 -1.70
C ALA A 207 1.95 13.73 -1.67
N LYS A 208 0.69 13.89 -2.08
CA LYS A 208 -0.04 15.15 -1.98
C LYS A 208 -0.18 15.63 -0.54
N ALA A 209 -0.65 14.77 0.38
CA ALA A 209 -0.90 15.14 1.76
C ALA A 209 0.39 15.57 2.49
N LEU A 210 1.51 14.89 2.24
CA LEU A 210 2.80 15.24 2.82
C LEU A 210 3.36 16.56 2.26
N ASN A 211 3.09 16.87 0.99
CA ASN A 211 3.43 18.16 0.41
C ASN A 211 2.60 19.31 1.00
N GLU A 212 1.31 19.08 1.30
CA GLU A 212 0.43 20.12 1.90
C GLU A 212 0.78 20.43 3.37
N GLN A 213 1.47 19.52 4.06
CA GLN A 213 1.93 19.72 5.44
C GLN A 213 3.32 20.38 5.53
N ALA A 214 4.11 20.33 4.45
CA ALA A 214 5.52 20.76 4.43
C ALA A 214 5.70 22.28 4.26
#